data_AF-A0AA40XWA0-F1
#
_entry.id   AF-A0AA40XWA0-F1
#
_cell.length_a   1.000
_cell.length_b   1.000
_cell.length_c   1.000
_cell.angle_alpha   90.00
_cell.angle_beta   90.00
_cell.angle_gamma   90.00
#
_symmetry.space_group_name_H-M   'P 1'
#
loop_
_entity.id
_entity.type
_entity.pdbx_description
1 polymer ?
#
loop_
_entity_poly.entity_id
_entity_poly.type
_entity_poly.pdbx_seq_one_letter_code
_entity_poly.pdbx_strand_id
1 'polypeptide(L)'
;MKNLSYDRSPLPPLVIRSSELNLDLIAALDRSNVAHPTSRISDSFWAVVEQLHEMLVALDFGSLDAQSRDRRKRSILGNMELLMHRLAALNDYLGNLIRALLPIAPGQKKNREAEAAKHRLDDQVNRFYKMPINFIKHDGFGLSWIEMNSGDLVTHGYMVTGPIGGGVQGPIKFRRPGRDDPDGYSFALTLREVLVAFYQMCATTEEVLRKAGVLTTASKEKPSAVNGKESVIDDVRSILLSETLELLNQLPFRGFPDEHQIRVPVFSVRDGTVMARTSPLRKLPGAFQIQSELRSVRGGGRYRLPYWRGSDSEL
;
A
#
# COMPACT_ATOMS: atom_id res chain seq x y z
N MET A 1 4.09 -8.08 -19.38
CA MET A 1 3.80 -6.81 -18.68
C MET A 1 2.30 -6.74 -18.48
N LYS A 2 1.80 -6.33 -17.31
CA LYS A 2 0.39 -6.34 -16.94
C LYS A 2 -0.12 -4.90 -16.77
N ASN A 3 -1.30 -4.60 -17.29
CA ASN A 3 -1.99 -3.32 -17.05
C ASN A 3 -2.51 -3.30 -15.61
N LEU A 4 -2.19 -2.24 -14.87
CA LEU A 4 -2.69 -2.02 -13.51
C LEU A 4 -3.87 -1.04 -13.50
N SER A 5 -3.85 -0.05 -14.39
CA SER A 5 -4.89 0.98 -14.52
C SER A 5 -5.79 0.75 -15.74
N TYR A 6 -6.80 1.63 -15.91
CA TYR A 6 -7.67 1.64 -17.08
C TYR A 6 -6.91 2.07 -18.35
N ASP A 7 -7.40 1.65 -19.52
CA ASP A 7 -6.78 2.05 -20.78
C ASP A 7 -6.83 3.57 -20.95
N ARG A 8 -5.66 4.16 -21.19
CA ARG A 8 -5.44 5.60 -21.35
C ARG A 8 -5.73 6.45 -20.11
N SER A 9 -5.70 5.85 -18.93
CA SER A 9 -5.83 6.57 -17.66
C SER A 9 -4.95 5.93 -16.58
N PRO A 10 -4.30 6.73 -15.72
CA PRO A 10 -3.53 6.19 -14.60
C PRO A 10 -4.45 5.67 -13.47
N LEU A 11 -5.74 6.00 -13.49
CA LEU A 11 -6.67 5.65 -12.43
C LEU A 11 -7.16 4.19 -12.55
N PRO A 12 -7.54 3.56 -11.43
CA PRO A 12 -8.13 2.22 -11.47
C PRO A 12 -9.38 2.17 -12.34
N PRO A 13 -9.67 1.04 -13.04
CA PRO A 13 -10.88 0.86 -13.84
C PRO A 13 -12.19 1.18 -13.10
N LEU A 14 -12.24 0.89 -11.80
CA LEU A 14 -13.38 1.21 -10.93
C LEU A 14 -13.79 2.69 -10.99
N VAL A 15 -12.83 3.62 -11.08
CA VAL A 15 -13.08 5.06 -11.14
C VAL A 15 -13.87 5.41 -12.40
N ILE A 16 -13.42 4.90 -13.54
CA ILE A 16 -14.01 5.17 -14.86
C ILE A 16 -15.38 4.50 -14.96
N ARG A 17 -15.49 3.22 -14.59
CA ARG A 17 -16.77 2.50 -14.68
C ARG A 17 -17.82 3.03 -13.70
N SER A 18 -17.39 3.61 -12.58
CA SER A 18 -18.32 4.22 -11.62
C SER A 18 -18.95 5.52 -12.12
N SER A 19 -18.43 6.18 -13.16
CA SER A 19 -19.09 7.37 -13.72
C SER A 19 -20.39 7.02 -14.46
N GLU A 20 -20.63 5.74 -14.74
CA GLU A 20 -21.83 5.23 -15.42
C GLU A 20 -22.88 4.69 -14.42
N LEU A 21 -22.71 4.91 -13.12
CA LEU A 21 -23.72 4.53 -12.12
C LEU A 21 -25.05 5.25 -12.42
N ASN A 22 -26.15 4.50 -12.39
CA ASN A 22 -27.48 5.08 -12.58
C ASN A 22 -27.91 5.94 -11.36
N LEU A 23 -28.95 6.75 -11.54
CA LEU A 23 -29.43 7.68 -10.51
C LEU A 23 -29.89 6.98 -9.22
N ASP A 24 -30.45 5.77 -9.31
CA ASP A 24 -30.89 5.01 -8.15
C ASP A 24 -29.72 4.56 -7.27
N LEU A 25 -28.62 4.13 -7.91
CA LEU A 25 -27.38 3.76 -7.24
C LEU A 25 -26.68 4.98 -6.63
N ILE A 26 -26.67 6.11 -7.34
CA ILE A 26 -26.17 7.39 -6.79
C ILE A 26 -26.98 7.79 -5.55
N ALA A 27 -28.30 7.75 -5.62
CA ALA A 27 -29.17 8.03 -4.47
C ALA A 27 -28.98 7.04 -3.31
N ALA A 28 -28.58 5.79 -3.58
CA ALA A 28 -28.21 4.83 -2.54
C ALA A 28 -26.90 5.21 -1.83
N LEU A 29 -25.91 5.73 -2.57
CA LEU A 29 -24.67 6.27 -1.99
C LEU A 29 -24.96 7.47 -1.09
N ASP A 30 -25.78 8.42 -1.55
CA ASP A 30 -26.13 9.62 -0.79
C ASP A 30 -26.85 9.28 0.51
N ARG A 31 -27.84 8.38 0.45
CA ARG A 31 -28.55 7.87 1.65
C ARG A 31 -27.63 7.16 2.63
N SER A 32 -26.56 6.56 2.13
CA SER A 32 -25.56 5.85 2.95
C SER A 32 -24.38 6.74 3.37
N ASN A 33 -24.39 8.03 3.01
CA ASN A 33 -23.31 8.99 3.22
C ASN A 33 -21.95 8.46 2.69
N VAL A 34 -21.95 7.82 1.52
CA VAL A 34 -20.75 7.31 0.86
C VAL A 34 -20.41 8.21 -0.33
N ALA A 35 -19.22 8.82 -0.31
CA ALA A 35 -18.77 9.66 -1.42
C ALA A 35 -18.67 8.88 -2.74
N HIS A 36 -18.93 9.55 -3.86
CA HIS A 36 -18.86 8.94 -5.19
C HIS A 36 -17.45 8.38 -5.49
N PRO A 37 -17.31 7.19 -6.11
CA PRO A 37 -16.00 6.57 -6.32
C PRO A 37 -15.08 7.38 -7.23
N THR A 38 -15.63 8.04 -8.25
CA THR A 38 -14.86 8.90 -9.16
C THR A 38 -14.07 9.99 -8.43
N SER A 39 -14.64 10.64 -7.41
CA SER A 39 -13.94 11.67 -6.64
C SER A 39 -13.06 11.04 -5.58
N ARG A 40 -13.63 10.23 -4.69
CA ARG A 40 -12.93 9.71 -3.51
C ARG A 40 -11.72 8.84 -3.85
N ILE A 41 -11.82 7.96 -4.84
CA ILE A 41 -10.70 7.09 -5.24
C ILE A 41 -9.63 7.90 -5.96
N SER A 42 -10.01 8.83 -6.82
CA SER A 42 -9.05 9.70 -7.54
C SER A 42 -8.24 10.56 -6.57
N ASP A 43 -8.90 11.22 -5.61
CA ASP A 43 -8.23 12.03 -4.59
C ASP A 43 -7.30 11.17 -3.73
N SER A 44 -7.76 9.98 -3.34
CA SER A 44 -6.95 9.05 -2.55
C SER A 44 -5.75 8.52 -3.33
N PHE A 45 -5.89 8.29 -4.64
CA PHE A 45 -4.82 7.85 -5.53
C PHE A 45 -3.74 8.92 -5.63
N TRP A 46 -4.12 10.16 -5.94
CA TRP A 46 -3.17 11.26 -6.09
C TRP A 46 -2.46 11.59 -4.78
N ALA A 47 -3.17 11.57 -3.66
CA ALA A 47 -2.55 11.78 -2.36
C ALA A 47 -1.56 10.65 -1.97
N VAL A 48 -1.77 9.42 -2.45
CA VAL A 48 -0.80 8.32 -2.30
C VAL A 48 0.42 8.55 -3.21
N VAL A 49 0.21 9.01 -4.45
CA VAL A 49 1.31 9.34 -5.37
C VAL A 49 2.19 10.46 -4.82
N GLU A 50 1.58 11.56 -4.36
CA GLU A 50 2.28 12.68 -3.72
C GLU A 50 3.10 12.20 -2.51
N GLN A 51 2.47 11.42 -1.62
CA GLN A 51 3.14 10.89 -0.43
C GLN A 51 4.32 9.97 -0.78
N LEU A 52 4.16 9.10 -1.78
CA LEU A 52 5.23 8.24 -2.27
C LEU A 52 6.37 9.06 -2.84
N HIS A 53 6.07 10.08 -3.66
CA HIS A 53 7.07 10.97 -4.23
C HIS A 53 7.92 11.64 -3.15
N GLU A 54 7.27 12.27 -2.16
CA GLU A 54 7.96 12.91 -1.03
C GLU A 54 8.87 11.93 -0.28
N MET A 55 8.41 10.71 -0.04
CA MET A 55 9.21 9.68 0.62
C MET A 55 10.40 9.24 -0.21
N LEU A 56 10.24 9.08 -1.52
CA LEU A 56 11.30 8.63 -2.43
C LEU A 56 12.40 9.68 -2.55
N VAL A 57 12.03 10.96 -2.66
CA VAL A 57 12.99 12.07 -2.62
C VAL A 57 13.70 12.13 -1.27
N ALA A 58 13.00 11.87 -0.17
CA ALA A 58 13.58 11.87 1.17
C ALA A 58 14.49 10.66 1.46
N LEU A 59 14.43 9.58 0.68
CA LEU A 59 15.27 8.39 0.89
C LEU A 59 16.74 8.59 0.45
N ASP A 60 17.06 9.70 -0.21
CA ASP A 60 18.45 10.10 -0.43
C ASP A 60 19.03 10.74 0.84
N PHE A 61 20.00 10.06 1.45
CA PHE A 61 20.67 10.52 2.67
C PHE A 61 21.96 11.32 2.42
N GLY A 62 22.47 11.37 1.17
CA GLY A 62 23.65 12.13 0.77
C GLY A 62 24.76 12.23 1.83
N SER A 63 25.33 13.43 1.99
CA SER A 63 26.32 13.79 3.02
C SER A 63 25.70 14.48 4.24
N LEU A 64 24.51 14.04 4.68
CA LEU A 64 23.84 14.65 5.83
C LEU A 64 24.57 14.35 7.15
N ASP A 65 24.61 15.36 8.02
CA ASP A 65 25.01 15.21 9.43
C ASP A 65 24.05 14.26 10.18
N ALA A 66 24.48 13.79 11.36
CA ALA A 66 23.74 12.82 12.16
C ALA A 66 22.35 13.33 12.60
N GLN A 67 22.24 14.58 13.03
CA GLN A 67 20.97 15.13 13.51
C GLN A 67 19.94 15.29 12.38
N SER A 68 20.41 15.75 11.22
CA SER A 68 19.63 15.89 9.99
C SER A 68 19.17 14.52 9.49
N ARG A 69 20.03 13.50 9.56
CA ARG A 69 19.70 12.11 9.25
C ARG A 69 18.60 11.56 10.15
N ASP A 70 18.69 11.76 11.46
CA ASP A 70 17.70 11.27 12.43
C ASP A 70 16.33 11.95 12.26
N ARG A 71 16.32 13.25 11.94
CA ARG A 71 15.08 13.97 11.60
C ARG A 71 14.45 13.40 10.33
N ARG A 72 15.26 13.13 9.31
CA ARG A 72 14.81 12.55 8.03
C ARG A 72 14.26 11.14 8.20
N LYS A 73 14.97 10.26 8.93
CA LYS A 73 14.50 8.91 9.30
C LYS A 73 13.12 8.96 9.97
N ARG A 74 12.95 9.83 10.97
CA ARG A 74 11.64 10.02 11.64
C ARG A 74 10.54 10.50 10.71
N SER A 75 10.86 11.44 9.81
CA SER A 75 9.90 11.92 8.80
C SER A 75 9.47 10.81 7.85
N ILE A 76 10.41 9.99 7.35
CA ILE A 76 10.12 8.85 6.47
C ILE A 76 9.22 7.84 7.18
N LEU A 77 9.52 7.50 8.45
CA LEU A 77 8.69 6.59 9.24
C LEU A 77 7.28 7.16 9.46
N GLY A 78 7.14 8.44 9.77
CA GLY A 78 5.84 9.10 9.90
C GLY A 78 5.03 9.09 8.59
N ASN A 79 5.69 9.32 7.45
CA ASN A 79 5.05 9.24 6.14
C ASN A 79 4.66 7.79 5.78
N MET A 80 5.45 6.81 6.20
CA MET A 80 5.11 5.39 6.05
C MET A 80 3.89 5.01 6.90
N GLU A 81 3.80 5.48 8.15
CA GLU A 81 2.61 5.33 9.00
C GLU A 81 1.38 5.92 8.29
N LEU A 82 1.50 7.14 7.74
CA LEU A 82 0.43 7.80 6.99
C LEU A 82 0.01 7.01 5.75
N LEU A 83 0.94 6.41 4.99
CA LEU A 83 0.60 5.52 3.87
C LEU A 83 -0.22 4.30 4.34
N MET A 84 0.14 3.70 5.48
CA MET A 84 -0.61 2.58 6.07
C MET A 84 -2.04 2.99 6.41
N HIS A 85 -2.23 4.15 7.05
CA HIS A 85 -3.55 4.69 7.34
C HIS A 85 -4.35 5.02 6.07
N ARG A 86 -3.72 5.58 5.03
CA ARG A 86 -4.38 5.87 3.75
C ARG A 86 -4.88 4.60 3.06
N LEU A 87 -4.09 3.53 3.02
CA LEU A 87 -4.55 2.25 2.47
C LEU A 87 -5.67 1.62 3.32
N ALA A 88 -5.59 1.71 4.65
CA ALA A 88 -6.66 1.24 5.54
C ALA A 88 -7.96 2.06 5.37
N ALA A 89 -7.85 3.37 5.17
CA ALA A 89 -9.00 4.24 4.92
C ALA A 89 -9.64 3.97 3.55
N LEU A 90 -8.83 3.73 2.50
CA LEU A 90 -9.33 3.27 1.20
C LEU A 90 -10.06 1.95 1.34
N ASN A 91 -9.50 1.00 2.08
CA ASN A 91 -10.11 -0.30 2.34
C ASN A 91 -11.50 -0.18 2.99
N ASP A 92 -11.63 0.67 4.01
CA ASP A 92 -12.92 0.91 4.67
C ASP A 92 -13.92 1.63 3.75
N TYR A 93 -13.45 2.61 2.99
CA TYR A 93 -14.27 3.27 1.97
C TYR A 93 -14.82 2.26 0.96
N LEU A 94 -13.97 1.39 0.40
CA LEU A 94 -14.36 0.37 -0.57
C LEU A 94 -15.33 -0.65 0.04
N GLY A 95 -15.14 -1.02 1.31
CA GLY A 95 -16.07 -1.86 2.05
C GLY A 95 -17.47 -1.23 2.20
N ASN A 96 -17.52 0.06 2.52
CA ASN A 96 -18.78 0.80 2.62
C ASN A 96 -19.44 0.99 1.26
N LEU A 97 -18.64 1.24 0.21
CA LEU A 97 -19.11 1.32 -1.17
C LEU A 97 -19.83 0.03 -1.60
N ILE A 98 -19.22 -1.12 -1.34
CA ILE A 98 -19.82 -2.44 -1.64
C ILE A 98 -21.14 -2.60 -0.88
N ARG A 99 -21.16 -2.29 0.42
CA ARG A 99 -22.38 -2.42 1.23
C ARG A 99 -23.52 -1.52 0.75
N ALA A 100 -23.21 -0.31 0.31
CA ALA A 100 -24.19 0.66 -0.16
C ALA A 100 -24.77 0.29 -1.53
N LEU A 101 -23.95 -0.27 -2.42
CA LEU A 101 -24.33 -0.55 -3.81
C LEU A 101 -24.85 -1.96 -4.06
N LEU A 102 -24.51 -2.94 -3.21
CA LEU A 102 -25.00 -4.30 -3.43
C LEU A 102 -26.51 -4.40 -3.13
N PRO A 103 -27.28 -5.04 -4.02
CA PRO A 103 -28.72 -5.19 -3.82
C PRO A 103 -29.00 -6.03 -2.56
N ILE A 104 -29.95 -5.58 -1.76
CA ILE A 104 -30.42 -6.30 -0.58
C ILE A 104 -31.69 -7.06 -0.99
N ALA A 105 -31.66 -8.39 -0.93
CA ALA A 105 -32.85 -9.19 -1.14
C ALA A 105 -33.91 -8.89 -0.05
N PRO A 106 -35.21 -8.85 -0.39
CA PRO A 106 -36.26 -8.63 0.60
C PRO A 106 -36.14 -9.61 1.78
N GLY A 107 -36.12 -9.07 3.01
CA GLY A 107 -36.01 -9.86 4.25
C GLY A 107 -34.59 -10.18 4.73
N GLN A 108 -33.53 -9.81 3.99
CA GLN A 108 -32.15 -9.95 4.47
C GLN A 108 -31.64 -8.63 5.09
N LYS A 109 -31.30 -8.64 6.39
CA LYS A 109 -30.64 -7.50 7.06
C LYS A 109 -29.12 -7.47 6.87
N LYS A 110 -28.49 -8.59 6.46
CA LYS A 110 -27.05 -8.72 6.28
C LYS A 110 -26.72 -9.27 4.90
N ASN A 111 -26.03 -8.47 4.10
CA ASN A 111 -25.49 -8.93 2.83
C ASN A 111 -24.19 -9.72 3.08
N ARG A 112 -24.30 -11.06 3.12
CA ARG A 112 -23.15 -11.97 3.31
C ARG A 112 -22.04 -11.74 2.30
N GLU A 113 -22.38 -11.35 1.07
CA GLU A 113 -21.41 -11.08 0.02
C GLU A 113 -20.59 -9.82 0.33
N ALA A 114 -21.24 -8.77 0.85
CA ALA A 114 -20.56 -7.56 1.30
C ALA A 114 -19.59 -7.85 2.47
N GLU A 115 -20.01 -8.70 3.42
CA GLU A 115 -19.15 -9.13 4.54
C GLU A 115 -17.94 -9.94 4.03
N ALA A 116 -18.15 -10.90 3.12
CA ALA A 116 -17.08 -11.68 2.52
C ALA A 116 -16.12 -10.82 1.68
N ALA A 117 -16.62 -9.84 0.94
CA ALA A 117 -15.81 -8.89 0.19
C ALA A 117 -14.96 -8.01 1.12
N LYS A 118 -15.56 -7.50 2.22
CA LYS A 118 -14.83 -6.74 3.24
C LYS A 118 -13.72 -7.58 3.86
N HIS A 119 -13.99 -8.84 4.19
CA HIS A 119 -13.00 -9.74 4.75
C HIS A 119 -11.81 -9.96 3.79
N ARG A 120 -12.07 -10.10 2.48
CA ARG A 120 -11.03 -10.19 1.45
C ARG A 120 -10.20 -8.91 1.34
N LEU A 121 -10.83 -7.74 1.41
CA LEU A 121 -10.13 -6.46 1.44
C LEU A 121 -9.24 -6.37 2.68
N ASP A 122 -9.78 -6.65 3.87
CA ASP A 122 -9.02 -6.63 5.13
C ASP A 122 -7.82 -7.59 5.08
N ASP A 123 -8.00 -8.79 4.52
CA ASP A 123 -6.93 -9.77 4.35
C ASP A 123 -5.81 -9.29 3.41
N GLN A 124 -6.11 -8.48 2.39
CA GLN A 124 -5.08 -7.89 1.53
C GLN A 124 -4.18 -6.92 2.32
N VAL A 125 -4.77 -6.01 3.10
CA VAL A 125 -4.01 -5.07 3.94
C VAL A 125 -3.24 -5.83 5.03
N ASN A 126 -3.87 -6.85 5.61
CA ASN A 126 -3.23 -7.70 6.62
C ASN A 126 -1.99 -8.40 6.09
N ARG A 127 -2.06 -8.94 4.87
CA ARG A 127 -0.92 -9.61 4.22
C ARG A 127 0.17 -8.60 3.85
N PHE A 128 -0.23 -7.45 3.31
CA PHE A 128 0.70 -6.42 2.87
C PHE A 128 1.57 -5.90 4.02
N TYR A 129 0.96 -5.61 5.17
CA TYR A 129 1.68 -5.09 6.35
C TYR A 129 2.01 -6.15 7.41
N LYS A 130 1.76 -7.44 7.12
CA LYS A 130 1.80 -8.60 8.05
C LYS A 130 1.30 -8.25 9.47
N MET A 131 0.19 -7.50 9.55
CA MET A 131 -0.42 -7.05 10.82
C MET A 131 -1.94 -6.91 10.68
N PRO A 132 -2.73 -7.05 11.76
CA PRO A 132 -4.17 -6.85 11.66
C PRO A 132 -4.49 -5.38 11.35
N ILE A 133 -5.37 -5.17 10.38
CA ILE A 133 -5.80 -3.85 9.92
C ILE A 133 -6.37 -3.00 11.06
N ASN A 134 -6.98 -3.61 12.08
CA ASN A 134 -7.50 -2.88 13.25
C ASN A 134 -6.39 -2.18 14.06
N PHE A 135 -5.17 -2.73 14.09
CA PHE A 135 -4.05 -2.02 14.72
C PHE A 135 -3.67 -0.79 13.91
N ILE A 136 -3.75 -0.87 12.58
CA ILE A 136 -3.51 0.26 11.69
C ILE A 136 -4.60 1.32 11.87
N LYS A 137 -5.87 0.93 11.99
CA LYS A 137 -6.99 1.89 12.12
C LYS A 137 -7.04 2.64 13.45
N HIS A 138 -6.46 2.09 14.50
CA HIS A 138 -6.59 2.60 15.88
C HIS A 138 -5.23 3.00 16.48
N ASP A 139 -4.25 3.33 15.63
CA ASP A 139 -2.92 3.79 16.04
C ASP A 139 -2.24 2.86 17.07
N GLY A 140 -2.49 1.56 16.94
CA GLY A 140 -2.02 0.54 17.88
C GLY A 140 -0.56 0.14 17.67
N PHE A 141 0.18 0.84 16.83
CA PHE A 141 1.54 0.49 16.40
C PHE A 141 2.42 1.74 16.23
N GLY A 142 3.72 1.52 16.16
CA GLY A 142 4.68 2.53 15.72
C GLY A 142 5.79 1.90 14.90
N LEU A 143 6.42 2.68 14.02
CA LEU A 143 7.51 2.18 13.20
C LEU A 143 8.86 2.50 13.84
N SER A 144 9.79 1.54 13.75
CA SER A 144 11.20 1.70 14.09
C SER A 144 12.05 1.57 12.84
N TRP A 145 13.14 2.32 12.77
CA TRP A 145 14.04 2.26 11.61
C TRP A 145 14.85 0.98 11.65
N ILE A 146 15.10 0.42 10.48
CA ILE A 146 16.05 -0.65 10.30
C ILE A 146 16.84 -0.47 9.01
N GLU A 147 18.11 -0.79 9.07
CA GLU A 147 18.97 -0.86 7.90
C GLU A 147 19.90 -2.07 7.96
N MET A 148 20.18 -2.62 6.77
CA MET A 148 21.21 -3.61 6.56
C MET A 148 22.32 -3.01 5.71
N ASN A 149 23.56 -3.17 6.14
CA ASN A 149 24.72 -2.63 5.44
C ASN A 149 25.78 -3.71 5.14
N SER A 150 26.45 -3.58 4.00
CA SER A 150 27.61 -4.38 3.59
C SER A 150 28.56 -3.49 2.77
N GLY A 151 29.59 -2.95 3.42
CA GLY A 151 30.38 -1.85 2.85
C GLY A 151 29.50 -0.64 2.53
N ASP A 152 29.57 -0.14 1.30
CA ASP A 152 28.78 1.00 0.83
C ASP A 152 27.34 0.65 0.46
N LEU A 153 26.98 -0.64 0.50
CA LEU A 153 25.66 -1.11 0.10
C LEU A 153 24.72 -1.11 1.29
N VAL A 154 23.70 -0.25 1.24
CA VAL A 154 22.70 -0.14 2.31
C VAL A 154 21.30 -0.48 1.79
N THR A 155 20.55 -1.25 2.59
CA THR A 155 19.12 -1.51 2.39
C THR A 155 18.37 -0.94 3.58
N HIS A 156 17.57 0.09 3.34
CA HIS A 156 16.76 0.74 4.36
C HIS A 156 15.37 0.10 4.43
N GLY A 157 14.79 0.14 5.62
CA GLY A 157 13.46 -0.36 5.88
C GLY A 157 12.89 0.12 7.19
N TYR A 158 11.79 -0.49 7.57
CA TYR A 158 11.13 -0.24 8.84
C TYR A 158 10.71 -1.55 9.48
N MET A 159 10.48 -1.50 10.78
CA MET A 159 9.87 -2.57 11.55
C MET A 159 8.63 -2.04 12.26
N VAL A 160 7.55 -2.81 12.21
CA VAL A 160 6.34 -2.53 12.98
C VAL A 160 6.56 -2.95 14.42
N THR A 161 6.40 -2.01 15.35
CA THR A 161 6.64 -2.21 16.77
C THR A 161 5.44 -1.81 17.62
N GLY A 162 5.34 -2.39 18.81
CA GLY A 162 4.35 -2.03 19.80
C GLY A 162 4.30 -3.03 20.96
N PRO A 163 3.22 -3.01 21.77
CA PRO A 163 3.14 -3.84 22.96
C PRO A 163 2.94 -5.33 22.61
N ILE A 164 3.79 -6.21 23.15
CA ILE A 164 3.70 -7.67 22.94
C ILE A 164 3.32 -8.47 24.20
N GLY A 165 2.91 -7.76 25.26
CA GLY A 165 2.51 -8.35 26.55
C GLY A 165 3.61 -8.34 27.61
N GLY A 166 3.23 -8.53 28.88
CA GLY A 166 4.19 -8.63 30.01
C GLY A 166 5.06 -7.39 30.24
N GLY A 167 4.60 -6.20 29.84
CA GLY A 167 5.40 -4.96 29.89
C GLY A 167 6.53 -4.89 28.86
N VAL A 168 6.53 -5.78 27.86
CA VAL A 168 7.54 -5.84 26.80
C VAL A 168 7.02 -5.12 25.55
N GLN A 169 7.88 -4.29 24.96
CA GLN A 169 7.70 -3.72 23.63
C GLN A 169 8.60 -4.45 22.63
N GLY A 170 8.18 -4.55 21.38
CA GLY A 170 8.97 -5.23 20.38
C GLY A 170 8.29 -5.24 19.02
N PRO A 171 8.87 -5.99 18.06
CA PRO A 171 8.22 -6.25 16.80
C PRO A 171 6.82 -6.84 17.01
N ILE A 172 5.78 -6.20 16.46
CA ILE A 172 4.44 -6.78 16.42
C ILE A 172 4.45 -7.80 15.28
N LYS A 173 4.47 -9.08 15.64
CA LYS A 173 4.23 -10.17 14.71
C LYS A 173 2.75 -10.56 14.71
N PHE A 174 2.21 -10.70 13.52
CA PHE A 174 0.93 -11.36 13.26
C PHE A 174 1.18 -12.33 12.10
N ARG A 175 0.94 -13.66 12.15
CA ARG A 175 0.29 -14.57 13.10
C ARG A 175 0.59 -16.01 12.60
N ARG A 176 0.96 -16.93 13.50
CA ARG A 176 0.59 -18.37 13.59
C ARG A 176 1.48 -18.96 14.68
N PRO A 177 0.95 -19.68 15.68
CA PRO A 177 1.80 -20.46 16.57
C PRO A 177 2.73 -21.34 15.73
N GLY A 178 4.05 -21.25 15.95
CA GLY A 178 5.04 -22.11 15.29
C GLY A 178 5.66 -21.60 13.97
N ARG A 179 5.51 -20.32 13.60
CA ARG A 179 6.34 -19.70 12.54
C ARG A 179 7.16 -18.54 13.08
N ASP A 180 8.48 -18.71 13.07
CA ASP A 180 9.42 -17.59 13.17
C ASP A 180 9.41 -16.83 11.85
N ASP A 181 8.45 -15.94 11.66
CA ASP A 181 8.48 -15.02 10.52
C ASP A 181 9.47 -13.89 10.84
N PRO A 182 10.40 -13.57 9.95
CA PRO A 182 11.41 -12.53 10.13
C PRO A 182 10.80 -11.13 10.23
N ASP A 183 11.45 -10.28 11.02
CA ASP A 183 10.99 -8.93 11.36
C ASP A 183 11.45 -7.89 10.34
N GLY A 184 10.62 -6.88 10.05
CA GLY A 184 11.00 -5.76 9.21
C GLY A 184 10.67 -5.91 7.72
N TYR A 185 10.68 -4.77 7.04
CA TYR A 185 10.26 -4.59 5.66
C TYR A 185 11.21 -3.62 4.98
N SER A 186 11.81 -4.01 3.86
CA SER A 186 12.59 -3.06 3.07
C SER A 186 11.68 -2.05 2.39
N PHE A 187 12.12 -0.78 2.32
CA PHE A 187 11.41 0.22 1.54
C PHE A 187 11.38 -0.14 0.04
N ALA A 188 12.40 -0.85 -0.43
CA ALA A 188 12.46 -1.39 -1.79
C ALA A 188 11.29 -2.32 -2.13
N LEU A 189 10.83 -3.14 -1.16
CA LEU A 189 9.65 -3.97 -1.29
C LEU A 189 8.38 -3.13 -1.10
N THR A 190 8.23 -2.52 0.08
CA THR A 190 6.96 -1.93 0.50
C THR A 190 6.54 -0.79 -0.42
N LEU A 191 7.42 0.18 -0.71
CA LEU A 191 7.03 1.37 -1.50
C LEU A 191 6.63 1.00 -2.92
N ARG A 192 7.26 -0.02 -3.50
CA ARG A 192 6.89 -0.56 -4.81
C ARG A 192 5.53 -1.23 -4.80
N GLU A 193 5.18 -1.90 -3.72
CA GLU A 193 3.92 -2.62 -3.63
C GLU A 193 2.71 -1.75 -3.25
N VAL A 194 2.91 -0.54 -2.70
CA VAL A 194 1.81 0.37 -2.31
C VAL A 194 0.82 0.62 -3.45
N LEU A 195 1.31 1.00 -4.64
CA LEU A 195 0.42 1.24 -5.80
C LEU A 195 -0.27 -0.04 -6.27
N VAL A 196 0.44 -1.16 -6.26
CA VAL A 196 -0.13 -2.46 -6.63
C VAL A 196 -1.26 -2.85 -5.66
N ALA A 197 -1.06 -2.67 -4.35
CA ALA A 197 -2.07 -2.91 -3.33
C ALA A 197 -3.29 -1.99 -3.52
N PHE A 198 -3.08 -0.72 -3.84
CA PHE A 198 -4.15 0.23 -4.17
C PHE A 198 -5.01 -0.28 -5.35
N TYR A 199 -4.38 -0.64 -6.47
CA TYR A 199 -5.09 -1.18 -7.64
C TYR A 199 -5.80 -2.50 -7.33
N GLN A 200 -5.18 -3.40 -6.55
CA GLN A 200 -5.77 -4.69 -6.19
C GLN A 200 -7.03 -4.55 -5.32
N MET A 201 -7.04 -3.62 -4.36
CA MET A 201 -8.23 -3.35 -3.55
C MET A 201 -9.38 -2.81 -4.42
N CYS A 202 -9.07 -1.89 -5.35
CA CYS A 202 -10.06 -1.37 -6.31
C CYS A 202 -10.59 -2.48 -7.23
N ALA A 203 -9.71 -3.33 -7.78
CA ALA A 203 -10.08 -4.45 -8.65
C ALA A 203 -10.95 -5.49 -7.93
N THR A 204 -10.67 -5.75 -6.64
CA THR A 204 -11.49 -6.65 -5.80
C THR A 204 -12.91 -6.12 -5.65
N THR A 205 -13.04 -4.81 -5.43
CA THR A 205 -14.34 -4.13 -5.29
C THR A 205 -15.11 -4.13 -6.61
N GLU A 206 -14.43 -3.79 -7.70
CA GLU A 206 -14.98 -3.82 -9.05
C GLU A 206 -15.50 -5.22 -9.43
N GLU A 207 -14.73 -6.26 -9.13
CA GLU A 207 -15.13 -7.64 -9.41
C GLU A 207 -16.45 -8.01 -8.71
N VAL A 208 -16.61 -7.60 -7.46
CA VAL A 208 -17.83 -7.85 -6.66
C VAL A 208 -19.03 -7.10 -7.24
N LEU A 209 -18.88 -5.80 -7.48
CA LEU A 209 -19.96 -4.98 -8.04
C LEU A 209 -20.38 -5.44 -9.44
N ARG A 210 -19.43 -5.87 -10.26
CA ARG A 210 -19.70 -6.43 -11.59
C ARG A 210 -20.47 -7.75 -11.51
N LYS A 211 -20.11 -8.66 -10.60
CA LYS A 211 -20.85 -9.92 -10.40
C LYS A 211 -22.28 -9.69 -9.96
N ALA A 212 -22.52 -8.63 -9.19
CA ALA A 212 -23.85 -8.21 -8.77
C ALA A 212 -24.64 -7.44 -9.84
N GLY A 213 -24.06 -7.22 -11.04
CA GLY A 213 -24.72 -6.47 -12.12
C GLY A 213 -24.80 -4.96 -11.88
N VAL A 214 -24.10 -4.42 -10.89
CA VAL A 214 -24.07 -2.99 -10.57
C VAL A 214 -23.23 -2.22 -11.59
N LEU A 215 -22.09 -2.79 -11.99
CA LEU A 215 -21.20 -2.23 -13.00
C LEU A 215 -21.34 -3.01 -14.30
N THR A 216 -21.50 -2.31 -15.42
CA THR A 216 -21.59 -2.89 -16.76
C THR A 216 -20.23 -3.42 -17.23
N THR A 217 -20.22 -4.52 -17.98
CA THR A 217 -19.02 -5.10 -18.60
C THR A 217 -18.56 -4.35 -19.84
N ALA A 218 -19.46 -3.59 -20.46
CA ALA A 218 -19.22 -2.88 -21.71
C ALA A 218 -19.29 -1.37 -21.46
N SER A 219 -18.13 -0.72 -21.35
CA SER A 219 -18.01 0.72 -21.64
C SER A 219 -18.42 0.89 -23.09
N LYS A 220 -19.64 1.35 -23.36
CA LYS A 220 -20.14 1.53 -24.75
C LYS A 220 -19.46 2.69 -25.46
N GLU A 221 -18.65 3.48 -24.77
CA GLU A 221 -17.91 4.57 -25.38
C GLU A 221 -16.45 4.54 -24.92
N LYS A 222 -15.53 4.85 -25.85
CA LYS A 222 -14.21 5.37 -25.48
C LYS A 222 -14.46 6.52 -24.50
N PRO A 223 -13.66 6.72 -23.44
CA PRO A 223 -13.82 7.91 -22.62
C PRO A 223 -13.58 9.13 -23.52
N SER A 224 -14.65 9.76 -23.97
CA SER A 224 -14.62 11.17 -24.33
C SER A 224 -14.29 11.86 -23.02
N ALA A 225 -13.19 12.61 -23.03
CA ALA A 225 -12.63 13.32 -21.90
C ALA A 225 -13.71 13.67 -20.88
N VAL A 226 -13.58 13.11 -19.68
CA VAL A 226 -14.40 13.49 -18.52
C VAL A 226 -14.36 15.02 -18.48
N ASN A 227 -15.49 15.64 -18.81
CA ASN A 227 -15.70 17.08 -18.94
C ASN A 227 -14.87 17.82 -20.00
N GLY A 228 -15.11 17.62 -21.30
CA GLY A 228 -15.04 18.67 -22.34
C GLY A 228 -13.80 19.60 -22.38
N LYS A 229 -12.70 19.20 -21.77
CA LYS A 229 -11.41 19.88 -21.73
C LYS A 229 -10.41 19.02 -22.47
N GLU A 230 -9.68 19.70 -23.33
CA GLU A 230 -8.68 19.19 -24.24
C GLU A 230 -7.69 18.25 -23.53
N SER A 231 -7.67 16.98 -23.92
CA SER A 231 -6.70 15.97 -23.50
C SER A 231 -6.64 15.69 -21.98
N VAL A 232 -6.60 14.42 -21.58
CA VAL A 232 -6.43 14.01 -20.18
C VAL A 232 -4.94 14.17 -19.74
N ILE A 233 -4.29 15.21 -20.26
CA ILE A 233 -2.90 15.63 -20.04
C ILE A 233 -2.95 17.08 -19.55
N ASP A 234 -3.64 17.33 -18.43
CA ASP A 234 -3.34 18.53 -17.65
C ASP A 234 -2.07 18.20 -16.84
N ASP A 235 -0.97 18.72 -17.39
CA ASP A 235 0.45 18.36 -17.32
C ASP A 235 1.01 17.87 -15.96
N VAL A 236 0.67 18.52 -14.85
CA VAL A 236 1.48 18.42 -13.61
C VAL A 236 1.33 17.07 -12.90
N ARG A 237 0.10 16.52 -12.82
CA ARG A 237 -0.14 15.25 -12.09
C ARG A 237 0.45 14.05 -12.83
N SER A 238 0.39 14.08 -14.16
CA SER A 238 0.97 13.04 -15.01
C SER A 238 2.50 13.06 -14.97
N ILE A 239 3.11 14.26 -14.91
CA ILE A 239 4.55 14.42 -14.66
C ILE A 239 4.91 13.85 -13.29
N LEU A 240 4.23 14.28 -12.22
CA LEU A 240 4.48 13.80 -10.86
C LEU A 240 4.39 12.27 -10.77
N LEU A 241 3.36 11.66 -11.37
CA LEU A 241 3.25 10.21 -11.42
C LEU A 241 4.45 9.58 -12.15
N SER A 242 4.81 10.11 -13.31
CA SER A 242 5.92 9.57 -14.11
C SER A 242 7.24 9.62 -13.34
N GLU A 243 7.54 10.76 -12.72
CA GLU A 243 8.71 10.93 -11.85
C GLU A 243 8.68 9.98 -10.65
N THR A 244 7.51 9.84 -10.01
CA THR A 244 7.33 8.91 -8.88
C THR A 244 7.60 7.47 -9.30
N LEU A 245 7.08 7.04 -10.46
CA LEU A 245 7.29 5.70 -10.99
C LEU A 245 8.76 5.47 -11.38
N GLU A 246 9.44 6.49 -11.89
CA GLU A 246 10.87 6.44 -12.17
C GLU A 246 11.69 6.26 -10.89
N LEU A 247 11.44 7.08 -9.87
CA LEU A 247 12.08 6.96 -8.56
C LEU A 247 11.82 5.59 -7.90
N LEU A 248 10.59 5.06 -8.00
CA LEU A 248 10.28 3.69 -7.55
C LEU A 248 11.11 2.64 -8.30
N ASN A 249 11.34 2.83 -9.60
CA ASN A 249 12.16 1.93 -10.39
C ASN A 249 13.65 2.03 -10.04
N GLN A 250 14.12 3.19 -9.58
CA GLN A 250 15.52 3.44 -9.18
C GLN A 250 15.88 2.89 -7.79
N LEU A 251 14.89 2.61 -6.92
CA LEU A 251 15.16 1.95 -5.63
C LEU A 251 16.01 0.67 -5.84
N PRO A 252 16.82 0.25 -4.86
CA PRO A 252 17.59 -0.99 -4.99
C PRO A 252 16.68 -2.21 -5.23
N PHE A 253 17.11 -3.17 -6.05
CA PHE A 253 16.49 -4.50 -6.16
C PHE A 253 17.06 -5.44 -5.10
N ARG A 254 17.15 -4.94 -3.87
CA ARG A 254 17.66 -5.66 -2.71
C ARG A 254 16.70 -5.48 -1.54
N GLY A 255 16.43 -6.58 -0.87
CA GLY A 255 15.55 -6.63 0.28
C GLY A 255 16.23 -7.29 1.47
N PHE A 256 15.47 -7.40 2.55
CA PHE A 256 15.88 -8.18 3.71
C PHE A 256 15.94 -9.69 3.37
N PRO A 257 16.62 -10.53 4.18
CA PRO A 257 16.94 -11.90 3.81
C PRO A 257 15.73 -12.76 3.43
N ASP A 258 14.58 -12.48 4.02
CA ASP A 258 13.30 -13.15 3.79
C ASP A 258 12.54 -12.65 2.56
N GLU A 259 12.94 -11.50 2.04
CA GLU A 259 12.39 -10.90 0.83
C GLU A 259 13.09 -11.41 -0.43
N HIS A 260 14.05 -12.33 -0.29
CA HIS A 260 14.75 -12.92 -1.43
C HIS A 260 13.77 -13.62 -2.39
N GLN A 261 13.91 -13.33 -3.67
CA GLN A 261 13.03 -13.83 -4.75
C GLN A 261 11.58 -13.32 -4.69
N ILE A 262 11.21 -12.49 -3.70
CA ILE A 262 9.94 -11.77 -3.76
C ILE A 262 9.97 -10.87 -5.00
N ARG A 263 8.92 -10.99 -5.82
CA ARG A 263 8.80 -10.33 -7.11
C ARG A 263 8.16 -8.97 -6.94
N VAL A 264 8.95 -7.91 -7.02
CA VAL A 264 8.50 -6.51 -6.93
C VAL A 264 8.17 -5.93 -8.31
N PRO A 265 7.21 -4.99 -8.38
CA PRO A 265 6.86 -4.34 -9.64
C PRO A 265 7.96 -3.41 -10.14
N VAL A 266 8.10 -3.36 -11.46
CA VAL A 266 8.85 -2.38 -12.23
C VAL A 266 7.85 -1.72 -13.16
N PHE A 267 7.65 -0.43 -12.97
CA PHE A 267 6.57 0.35 -13.55
C PHE A 267 6.95 0.96 -14.89
N SER A 268 5.95 1.22 -15.71
CA SER A 268 6.06 2.03 -16.93
C SER A 268 4.70 2.64 -17.25
N VAL A 269 4.68 3.83 -17.84
CA VAL A 269 3.46 4.43 -18.38
C VAL A 269 3.48 4.30 -19.90
N ARG A 270 2.39 3.78 -20.48
CA ARG A 270 2.22 3.71 -21.94
C ARG A 270 0.86 4.27 -22.31
N ASP A 271 0.84 5.31 -23.13
CA ASP A 271 -0.38 5.98 -23.59
C ASP A 271 -1.31 6.40 -22.43
N GLY A 272 -0.75 6.78 -21.27
CA GLY A 272 -1.50 7.13 -20.05
C GLY A 272 -1.85 5.95 -19.14
N THR A 273 -1.66 4.70 -19.59
CA THR A 273 -1.91 3.50 -18.79
C THR A 273 -0.69 3.13 -17.94
N VAL A 274 -0.89 2.88 -16.65
CA VAL A 274 0.14 2.34 -15.76
C VAL A 274 0.25 0.84 -15.95
N MET A 275 1.44 0.40 -16.32
CA MET A 275 1.80 -0.99 -16.53
C MET A 275 2.89 -1.42 -15.56
N ALA A 276 2.91 -2.70 -15.18
CA ALA A 276 3.99 -3.26 -14.40
C ALA A 276 4.46 -4.61 -14.97
N ARG A 277 5.77 -4.82 -14.90
CA ARG A 277 6.37 -6.17 -14.93
C ARG A 277 6.95 -6.45 -13.55
N THR A 278 7.31 -7.69 -13.26
CA THR A 278 7.91 -8.02 -11.96
C THR A 278 9.39 -8.37 -12.10
N SER A 279 10.19 -8.02 -11.11
CA SER A 279 11.60 -8.40 -10.98
C SER A 279 11.85 -8.94 -9.56
N PRO A 280 12.68 -9.98 -9.36
CA PRO A 280 12.94 -10.51 -8.02
C PRO A 280 13.87 -9.59 -7.22
N LEU A 281 13.62 -9.48 -5.92
CA LEU A 281 14.57 -8.90 -4.96
C LEU A 281 15.72 -9.87 -4.68
N ARG A 282 16.91 -9.30 -4.55
CA ARG A 282 18.14 -10.03 -4.18
C ARG A 282 18.47 -9.79 -2.71
N LYS A 283 19.22 -10.71 -2.11
CA LYS A 283 19.82 -10.49 -0.78
C LYS A 283 21.02 -9.54 -0.92
N LEU A 284 21.40 -8.88 0.18
CA LEU A 284 22.74 -8.31 0.27
C LEU A 284 23.78 -9.45 0.23
N PRO A 285 24.86 -9.31 -0.55
CA PRO A 285 25.90 -10.32 -0.63
C PRO A 285 26.78 -10.34 0.63
N GLY A 286 27.33 -11.51 0.96
CA GLY A 286 28.33 -11.65 2.02
C GLY A 286 27.80 -11.43 3.44
N ALA A 287 28.71 -11.12 4.35
CA ALA A 287 28.36 -10.69 5.70
C ALA A 287 27.82 -9.26 5.66
N PHE A 288 26.76 -9.02 6.43
CA PHE A 288 26.12 -7.72 6.56
C PHE A 288 25.85 -7.43 8.04
N GLN A 289 25.86 -6.15 8.40
CA GLN A 289 25.45 -5.71 9.74
C GLN A 289 24.01 -5.22 9.66
N ILE A 290 23.28 -5.45 10.75
CA ILE A 290 21.91 -4.94 10.91
C ILE A 290 21.93 -3.89 12.02
N GLN A 291 21.43 -2.70 11.70
CA GLN A 291 21.22 -1.63 12.66
C GLN A 291 19.73 -1.34 12.78
N SER A 292 19.24 -1.30 14.02
CA SER A 292 17.85 -0.97 14.34
C SER A 292 17.79 0.22 15.29
N GLU A 293 16.97 1.21 14.97
CA GLU A 293 16.76 2.38 15.83
C GLU A 293 15.32 2.40 16.34
N LEU A 294 15.19 2.26 17.65
CA LEU A 294 13.91 2.13 18.32
C LEU A 294 13.34 3.51 18.62
N ARG A 295 12.13 3.78 18.12
CA ARG A 295 11.47 5.09 18.27
C ARG A 295 11.23 5.48 19.73
N SER A 296 10.88 4.50 20.58
CA SER A 296 10.74 4.71 22.02
C SER A 296 10.78 3.38 22.76
N VAL A 297 11.51 3.33 23.88
CA VAL A 297 11.34 2.30 24.91
C VAL A 297 10.77 3.01 26.13
N ARG A 298 9.57 2.62 26.59
CA ARG A 298 9.00 3.19 27.83
C ARG A 298 9.96 2.91 29.00
N GLY A 299 10.18 3.90 29.86
CA GLY A 299 11.03 3.74 31.06
C GLY A 299 10.60 2.53 31.89
N GLY A 300 11.53 1.62 32.21
CA GLY A 300 11.27 0.36 32.92
C GLY A 300 10.71 -0.78 32.06
N GLY A 301 10.41 -0.55 30.78
CA GLY A 301 9.98 -1.58 29.84
C GLY A 301 11.15 -2.38 29.28
N ARG A 302 10.91 -3.66 28.98
CA ARG A 302 11.88 -4.50 28.24
C ARG A 302 11.60 -4.38 26.74
N TYR A 303 12.65 -4.43 25.92
CA TYR A 303 12.51 -4.46 24.47
C TYR A 303 12.99 -5.79 23.89
N ARG A 304 12.19 -6.43 23.03
CA ARG A 304 12.59 -7.62 22.28
C ARG A 304 13.20 -7.19 20.95
N LEU A 305 14.48 -7.52 20.72
CA LEU A 305 15.14 -7.26 19.45
C LEU A 305 14.48 -8.04 18.30
N PRO A 306 14.48 -7.47 17.08
CA PRO A 306 14.01 -8.18 15.89
C PRO A 306 14.80 -9.46 15.61
N TYR A 307 14.12 -10.42 15.00
CA TYR A 307 14.69 -11.68 14.56
C TYR A 307 14.59 -11.80 13.04
N TRP A 308 15.70 -12.13 12.40
CA TRP A 308 15.70 -12.68 11.04
C TRP A 308 16.07 -14.14 11.12
N ARG A 309 15.48 -14.97 10.26
CA ARG A 309 16.04 -16.30 10.06
C ARG A 309 17.43 -16.14 9.46
N GLY A 310 18.43 -16.36 10.32
CA GLY A 310 19.79 -16.64 9.88
C GLY A 310 19.74 -17.88 9.01
N SER A 311 20.35 -17.75 7.83
CA SER A 311 20.90 -18.84 7.03
C SER A 311 21.25 -20.06 7.88
N ASP A 312 20.83 -21.24 7.44
CA ASP A 312 21.40 -22.48 7.96
C ASP A 312 22.91 -22.28 8.06
N SER A 313 23.39 -22.41 9.29
CA SER A 313 24.78 -22.63 9.59
C SER A 313 25.16 -23.97 8.97
N GLU A 314 25.52 -23.97 7.70
CA GLU A 314 26.54 -24.89 7.21
C GLU A 314 27.89 -24.34 7.68
N LEU A 315 28.17 -24.60 8.96
CA LEU A 315 29.51 -24.82 9.47
C LEU A 315 29.75 -26.34 9.49
#